data_AF-A0A7I9VBJ7-F1
#
_entry.id   AF-A0A7I9VBJ7-F1
#
_cell.length_a   1.000
_cell.length_b   1.000
_cell.length_c   1.000
_cell.angle_alpha   90.00
_cell.angle_beta   90.00
_cell.angle_gamma   90.00
#
_symmetry.space_group_name_H-M   'P 1'
#
loop_
_entity.id
_entity.type
_entity.pdbx_description
1 polymer ?
#
loop_
_entity_poly.entity_id
_entity_poly.type
_entity_poly.pdbx_seq_one_letter_code
_entity_poly.pdbx_strand_id
1 'polypeptide(L)'
;MSTPHASPATTTATRSGSRVVVTRTDDVIAGAEPIVSVMVDSGDIMAFTPTTALDLSAMLARAATDTIAVQIKVANSYPGESFEHVYDVTAPAPRDHEDVYDWMYDHLWEHTGEGPEYAAVPAAYEVEILSAPIDFAHLIGLKVDSYG
;
A
#
# COMPACT_ATOMS: atom_id res chain seq x y z
N MET A 1 -5.88 -20.57 -41.33
CA MET A 1 -4.75 -20.23 -40.45
C MET A 1 -4.84 -18.74 -40.21
N SER A 2 -5.28 -18.32 -39.02
CA SER A 2 -5.21 -16.91 -38.63
C SER A 2 -3.74 -16.57 -38.36
N THR A 3 -3.27 -15.45 -38.91
CA THR A 3 -1.98 -14.87 -38.55
C THR A 3 -1.96 -14.58 -37.05
N PRO A 4 -0.96 -15.04 -36.29
CA PRO A 4 -0.83 -14.66 -34.89
C PRO A 4 -0.70 -13.13 -34.83
N HIS A 5 -1.64 -12.48 -34.17
CA HIS A 5 -1.53 -11.04 -33.91
C HIS A 5 -0.38 -10.85 -32.93
N ALA A 6 0.64 -10.10 -33.34
CA ALA A 6 1.68 -9.68 -32.41
C ALA A 6 1.01 -8.91 -31.28
N SER A 7 1.05 -9.48 -30.07
CA SER A 7 0.59 -8.84 -28.86
C SER A 7 1.19 -7.44 -28.73
N PRO A 8 0.39 -6.41 -28.40
CA PRO A 8 0.92 -5.07 -28.20
C PRO A 8 1.97 -5.10 -27.08
N ALA A 9 3.19 -4.69 -27.43
CA ALA A 9 4.28 -4.54 -26.47
C ALA A 9 4.34 -3.08 -26.00
N THR A 10 4.39 -2.88 -24.69
CA THR A 10 4.71 -1.58 -24.09
C THR A 10 6.19 -1.56 -23.74
N THR A 11 6.91 -0.52 -24.12
CA THR A 11 8.33 -0.39 -23.79
C THR A 11 8.64 0.98 -23.21
N THR A 12 9.50 0.99 -22.19
CA THR A 12 9.97 2.20 -21.52
C THR A 12 11.48 2.09 -21.29
N ALA A 13 12.17 3.21 -21.45
CA ALA A 13 13.56 3.35 -21.04
C ALA A 13 13.62 3.74 -19.55
N THR A 14 14.42 3.01 -18.78
CA THR A 14 14.75 3.34 -17.40
C THR A 14 15.72 4.54 -17.35
N ARG A 15 15.91 5.12 -16.17
CA ARG A 15 16.85 6.23 -15.95
C ARG A 15 18.31 5.87 -16.28
N SER A 16 18.70 4.61 -16.19
CA SER A 16 20.05 4.14 -16.53
C SER A 16 20.26 3.90 -18.03
N GLY A 17 19.22 4.09 -18.86
CA GLY A 17 19.25 3.79 -20.30
C GLY A 17 18.84 2.36 -20.64
N SER A 18 18.58 1.52 -19.63
CA SER A 18 18.09 0.15 -19.81
C SER A 18 16.66 0.12 -20.36
N ARG A 19 16.32 -0.85 -21.19
CA ARG A 19 14.98 -1.05 -21.76
C ARG A 19 14.23 -2.15 -21.03
N VAL A 20 13.00 -1.82 -20.67
CA VAL A 20 12.02 -2.82 -20.22
C VAL A 20 10.97 -2.96 -21.32
N VAL A 21 10.66 -4.20 -21.67
CA VAL A 21 9.58 -4.53 -22.60
C VAL A 21 8.57 -5.39 -21.86
N VAL A 22 7.32 -4.95 -21.85
CA VAL A 22 6.19 -5.68 -21.28
C VAL A 22 5.29 -6.10 -22.43
N THR A 23 5.02 -7.39 -22.52
CA THR A 23 4.13 -7.98 -23.55
C THR A 23 3.04 -8.77 -22.87
N ARG A 24 1.80 -8.62 -23.35
CA ARG A 24 0.66 -9.41 -22.88
C ARG A 24 0.19 -10.37 -23.98
N THR A 25 0.27 -11.67 -23.73
CA THR A 25 -0.15 -12.71 -24.67
C THR A 25 -1.53 -13.24 -24.28
N ASP A 26 -2.54 -12.79 -25.03
CA ASP A 26 -3.93 -13.25 -24.89
C ASP A 26 -4.30 -14.37 -25.88
N ASP A 27 -3.48 -14.65 -26.89
CA ASP A 27 -3.67 -15.76 -27.83
C ASP A 27 -3.20 -17.08 -27.20
N VAL A 28 -4.07 -17.67 -26.38
CA VAL A 28 -3.81 -18.88 -25.62
C VAL A 28 -4.78 -20.00 -26.00
N ILE A 29 -4.36 -21.25 -25.80
CA ILE A 29 -5.23 -22.42 -26.04
C ILE A 29 -6.48 -22.38 -25.14
N ALA A 30 -7.57 -22.99 -25.59
CA ALA A 30 -8.83 -23.01 -24.83
C ALA A 30 -8.62 -23.58 -23.42
N GLY A 31 -9.01 -22.80 -22.40
CA GLY A 31 -8.86 -23.15 -20.99
C GLY A 31 -7.52 -22.74 -20.34
N ALA A 32 -6.58 -22.17 -21.11
CA ALA A 32 -5.37 -21.55 -20.56
C ALA A 32 -5.59 -20.08 -20.22
N GLU A 33 -4.82 -19.56 -19.26
CA GLU A 33 -4.83 -18.14 -18.89
C GLU A 33 -3.84 -17.33 -19.73
N PRO A 34 -4.11 -16.04 -19.99
CA PRO A 34 -3.15 -15.13 -20.60
C PRO A 34 -1.84 -15.04 -19.81
N ILE A 35 -0.76 -14.63 -20.47
CA ILE A 35 0.54 -14.44 -19.82
C ILE A 35 1.01 -12.99 -19.99
N VAL A 36 1.49 -12.39 -18.90
CA VAL A 36 2.23 -11.13 -18.92
C VAL A 36 3.72 -11.46 -18.84
N SER A 37 4.47 -11.04 -19.85
CA SER A 37 5.93 -11.26 -19.93
C SER A 37 6.67 -9.94 -19.80
N VAL A 38 7.69 -9.91 -18.94
CA VAL A 38 8.63 -8.79 -18.78
C VAL A 38 9.99 -9.26 -19.27
N MET A 39 10.50 -8.60 -20.32
CA MET A 39 11.86 -8.81 -20.80
C MET A 39 12.75 -7.68 -20.30
N VAL A 40 13.85 -8.06 -19.66
CA VAL A 40 14.91 -7.14 -19.21
C VAL A 40 16.07 -7.10 -20.21
N ASP A 41 16.96 -6.13 -20.06
CA ASP A 41 18.09 -5.90 -20.97
C ASP A 41 19.02 -7.11 -21.18
N SER A 42 19.16 -7.98 -20.18
CA SER A 42 19.94 -9.22 -20.31
C SER A 42 19.33 -10.20 -21.31
N GLY A 43 18.09 -9.94 -21.77
CA GLY A 43 17.29 -10.86 -22.58
C GLY A 43 16.52 -11.88 -21.75
N ASP A 44 16.64 -11.86 -20.42
CA ASP A 44 15.87 -12.72 -19.54
C ASP A 44 14.38 -12.32 -19.57
N ILE A 45 13.51 -13.33 -19.59
CA ILE A 45 12.07 -13.16 -19.63
C ILE A 45 11.47 -13.72 -18.35
N MET A 46 10.74 -12.87 -17.63
CA MET A 46 9.88 -13.27 -16.52
C MET A 46 8.44 -13.33 -17.01
N ALA A 47 7.76 -14.46 -16.79
CA ALA A 47 6.39 -14.68 -17.22
C ALA A 47 5.48 -14.90 -16.01
N PHE A 48 4.33 -14.23 -16.01
CA PHE A 48 3.36 -14.23 -14.93
C PHE A 48 1.95 -14.45 -15.47
N THR A 49 1.08 -15.02 -14.64
CA THR A 49 -0.37 -14.86 -14.86
C THR A 49 -0.75 -13.39 -14.62
N PRO A 50 -1.91 -12.91 -15.12
CA PRO A 50 -2.31 -11.52 -14.94
C PRO A 50 -2.45 -11.16 -13.46
N THR A 51 -2.97 -12.09 -12.64
CA THR A 51 -3.12 -11.90 -11.18
C THR A 51 -1.75 -11.71 -10.52
N THR A 52 -0.80 -12.62 -10.78
CA THR A 52 0.55 -12.52 -10.19
C THR A 52 1.30 -11.27 -10.66
N ALA A 53 1.08 -10.84 -11.90
CA ALA A 53 1.65 -9.58 -12.40
C ALA A 53 1.11 -8.37 -11.64
N LEU A 54 -0.18 -8.35 -11.31
CA LEU A 54 -0.79 -7.30 -10.49
C LEU A 54 -0.23 -7.31 -9.07
N ASP A 55 -0.17 -8.48 -8.42
CA ASP A 55 0.38 -8.62 -7.08
C ASP A 55 1.83 -8.13 -7.00
N LEU A 56 2.67 -8.54 -7.95
CA LEU A 56 4.05 -8.08 -8.05
C LEU A 56 4.12 -6.57 -8.27
N SER A 57 3.25 -6.00 -9.12
CA SER A 57 3.24 -4.56 -9.36
C SER A 57 2.92 -3.77 -8.09
N ALA A 58 1.99 -4.24 -7.27
CA ALA A 58 1.64 -3.60 -6.00
C ALA A 58 2.78 -3.74 -4.97
N MET A 59 3.43 -4.90 -4.89
CA MET A 59 4.62 -5.08 -4.04
C MET A 59 5.75 -4.12 -4.41
N LEU A 60 6.03 -3.97 -5.72
CA LEU A 60 7.06 -3.06 -6.20
C LEU A 60 6.68 -1.59 -5.95
N ALA A 61 5.41 -1.22 -6.13
CA ALA A 61 4.92 0.12 -5.84
C ALA A 61 5.08 0.47 -4.36
N ARG A 62 4.70 -0.44 -3.44
CA ARG A 62 4.92 -0.25 -1.99
C ARG A 62 6.40 -0.15 -1.65
N ALA A 63 7.24 -1.03 -2.18
CA ALA A 63 8.68 -1.01 -1.92
C ALA A 63 9.36 0.29 -2.40
N ALA A 64 8.85 0.89 -3.48
CA ALA A 64 9.36 2.15 -4.04
C ALA A 64 8.76 3.41 -3.38
N THR A 65 7.77 3.26 -2.50
CA THR A 65 7.11 4.38 -1.82
C THR A 65 7.81 4.66 -0.49
N ASP A 66 8.27 5.89 -0.30
CA ASP A 66 8.94 6.30 0.96
C ASP A 66 7.96 6.81 2.01
N THR A 67 6.89 7.50 1.58
CA THR A 67 5.88 8.11 2.47
C THR A 67 4.48 7.93 1.89
N ILE A 68 3.49 7.75 2.77
CA ILE A 68 2.08 7.69 2.42
C ILE A 68 1.29 8.79 3.11
N ALA A 69 0.26 9.29 2.43
CA ALA A 69 -0.75 10.15 3.02
C ALA A 69 -1.95 9.30 3.45
N VAL A 70 -2.28 9.31 4.73
CA VAL A 70 -3.41 8.58 5.30
C VAL A 70 -4.37 9.56 5.97
N GLN A 71 -5.66 9.23 5.96
CA GLN A 71 -6.62 9.90 6.83
C GLN A 71 -6.87 9.01 8.03
N ILE A 72 -6.74 9.54 9.24
CA ILE A 72 -6.97 8.82 10.48
C ILE A 72 -8.12 9.43 11.27
N LYS A 73 -8.86 8.59 11.98
CA LYS A 73 -9.75 8.99 13.07
C LYS A 73 -9.06 8.71 14.38
N VAL A 74 -9.02 9.72 15.25
CA VAL A 74 -8.52 9.60 16.62
C VAL A 74 -9.70 9.77 17.56
N ALA A 75 -9.87 8.83 18.49
CA ALA A 75 -10.86 8.93 19.57
C ALA A 75 -10.16 8.92 20.93
N ASN A 76 -10.43 9.94 21.75
CA ASN A 76 -9.89 10.09 23.09
C ASN A 76 -11.06 10.05 24.09
N SER A 77 -11.10 9.05 24.97
CA SER A 77 -12.18 8.86 25.94
C SER A 77 -11.67 8.98 27.37
N TYR A 78 -12.08 10.04 28.04
CA TYR A 78 -11.75 10.35 29.43
C TYR A 78 -12.96 10.10 30.34
N PRO A 79 -12.78 10.06 31.68
CA PRO A 79 -13.88 10.02 32.62
C PRO A 79 -14.83 11.24 32.45
N GLY A 80 -15.97 11.00 31.79
CA GLY A 80 -17.05 11.97 31.62
C GLY A 80 -17.04 12.74 30.30
N GLU A 81 -16.03 12.57 29.46
CA GLU A 81 -15.92 13.28 28.18
C GLU A 81 -15.24 12.43 27.11
N SER A 82 -15.59 12.65 25.85
CA SER A 82 -14.97 11.96 24.73
C SER A 82 -14.87 12.88 23.53
N PHE A 83 -13.75 12.76 22.82
CA PHE A 83 -13.39 13.57 21.68
C PHE A 83 -13.13 12.67 20.48
N GLU A 84 -13.53 13.15 19.30
CA GLU A 84 -13.21 12.51 18.03
C GLU A 84 -12.65 13.55 17.07
N HIS A 85 -11.51 13.23 16.46
CA HIS A 85 -10.85 14.06 15.47
C HIS A 85 -10.53 13.27 14.22
N VAL A 86 -10.49 13.95 13.08
CA VAL A 86 -10.02 13.39 11.82
C VAL A 86 -8.81 14.20 11.35
N TYR A 87 -7.72 13.50 11.06
CA TYR A 87 -6.48 14.11 10.61
C TYR A 87 -6.05 13.53 9.28
N ASP A 88 -5.51 14.39 8.41
CA ASP A 88 -4.73 13.97 7.26
C ASP A 88 -3.25 13.96 7.65
N VAL A 89 -2.64 12.78 7.65
CA VAL A 89 -1.28 12.54 8.17
C VAL A 89 -0.39 12.04 7.05
N THR A 90 0.83 12.56 6.97
CA THR A 90 1.89 12.00 6.12
C THR A 90 2.87 11.23 7.00
N ALA A 91 2.98 9.93 6.77
CA ALA A 91 3.83 9.02 7.54
C ALA A 91 4.78 8.24 6.61
N PRO A 92 5.90 7.69 7.12
CA PRO A 92 6.71 6.74 6.38
C PRO A 92 5.85 5.57 5.89
N ALA A 93 6.06 5.11 4.66
CA ALA A 93 5.34 3.96 4.15
C ALA A 93 5.78 2.70 4.92
N PRO A 94 4.84 1.90 5.48
CA PRO A 94 5.19 0.66 6.14
C PRO A 94 5.80 -0.30 5.12
N ARG A 95 6.91 -0.94 5.49
CA ARG A 95 7.57 -1.96 4.67
C ARG A 95 6.84 -3.29 4.84
N ASP A 96 6.80 -4.10 3.79
CA ASP A 96 6.09 -5.40 3.77
C ASP A 96 6.53 -6.41 4.86
N HIS A 97 7.65 -6.15 5.56
CA HIS A 97 8.17 -7.00 6.64
C HIS A 97 7.98 -6.41 8.04
N GLU A 98 7.45 -5.19 8.16
CA GLU A 98 7.17 -4.52 9.42
C GLU A 98 5.82 -4.97 9.99
N ASP A 99 5.70 -4.99 11.32
CA ASP A 99 4.40 -5.15 11.95
C ASP A 99 3.62 -3.84 11.83
N VAL A 100 2.47 -3.90 11.17
CA VAL A 100 1.65 -2.72 10.90
C VAL A 100 1.10 -2.09 12.18
N TYR A 101 0.90 -2.86 13.25
CA TYR A 101 0.42 -2.31 14.53
C TYR A 101 1.51 -1.55 15.26
N ASP A 102 2.75 -2.05 15.26
CA ASP A 102 3.91 -1.32 15.79
C ASP A 102 4.14 -0.03 14.99
N TRP A 103 4.06 -0.10 13.65
CA TRP A 103 4.14 1.07 12.78
C TRP A 103 3.05 2.12 13.11
N MET A 104 1.81 1.70 13.40
CA MET A 104 0.74 2.61 13.80
C MET A 104 1.06 3.30 15.13
N TYR A 105 1.62 2.58 16.11
CA TYR A 105 2.04 3.18 17.37
C TYR A 105 3.18 4.19 17.17
N ASP A 106 4.17 3.86 16.35
CA ASP A 106 5.35 4.69 16.13
C ASP A 106 5.02 5.99 15.37
N HIS A 107 4.03 5.97 14.48
CA HIS A 107 3.79 7.07 13.54
C HIS A 107 2.45 7.78 13.65
N LEU A 108 1.43 7.15 14.24
CA LEU A 108 0.08 7.75 14.29
C LEU A 108 -0.36 8.06 15.73
N TRP A 109 0.22 7.38 16.73
CA TRP A 109 -0.18 7.51 18.12
C TRP A 109 0.06 8.90 18.72
N GLU A 110 1.02 9.66 18.18
CA GLU A 110 1.32 11.02 18.62
C GLU A 110 0.14 12.00 18.44
N HIS A 111 -0.86 11.64 17.65
CA HIS A 111 -2.08 12.43 17.44
C HIS A 111 -3.16 12.20 18.51
N THR A 112 -2.92 11.28 19.46
CA THR A 112 -3.81 11.01 20.61
C THR A 112 -3.60 12.02 21.74
N GLY A 113 -4.55 12.06 22.66
CA GLY A 113 -4.51 12.96 23.81
C GLY A 113 -5.18 14.31 23.54
N GLU A 114 -5.51 15.01 24.63
CA GLU A 114 -6.17 16.31 24.60
C GLU A 114 -5.42 17.27 25.51
N GLY A 115 -4.64 18.19 24.94
CA GLY A 115 -4.03 19.32 25.64
C GLY A 115 -3.32 19.07 26.98
N PRO A 116 -2.85 20.12 27.66
CA PRO A 116 -2.28 20.00 29.00
C PRO A 116 -3.31 19.63 30.09
N GLU A 117 -4.59 19.96 29.90
CA GLU A 117 -5.64 19.76 30.89
C GLU A 117 -6.01 18.28 31.10
N TYR A 118 -5.82 17.41 30.10
CA TYR A 118 -6.08 15.97 30.23
C TYR A 118 -4.80 15.14 30.43
N ALA A 119 -3.61 15.75 30.49
CA ALA A 119 -2.33 15.05 30.52
C ALA A 119 -2.10 14.12 31.75
N ALA A 120 -2.86 14.30 32.83
CA ALA A 120 -2.80 13.46 34.03
C ALA A 120 -4.10 12.69 34.29
N VAL A 121 -5.00 12.64 33.29
CA VAL A 121 -6.28 11.97 33.39
C VAL A 121 -6.18 10.65 32.64
N PRO A 122 -6.46 9.51 33.30
CA PRO A 122 -6.49 8.23 32.60
C PRO A 122 -7.50 8.24 31.46
N ALA A 123 -7.16 7.67 30.31
CA ALA A 123 -8.00 7.67 29.13
C ALA A 123 -7.87 6.39 28.31
N ALA A 124 -8.90 6.10 27.53
CA ALA A 124 -8.81 5.18 26.41
C ALA A 124 -8.56 5.97 25.13
N TYR A 125 -7.56 5.56 24.36
CA TYR A 125 -7.18 6.16 23.10
C TYR A 125 -7.37 5.13 21.98
N GLU A 126 -7.91 5.56 20.84
CA GLU A 126 -8.03 4.74 19.64
C GLU A 126 -7.58 5.55 18.42
N VAL A 127 -6.85 4.91 17.52
CA VAL A 127 -6.51 5.44 16.18
C VAL A 127 -6.97 4.44 15.12
N GLU A 128 -7.77 4.91 14.18
CA GLU A 128 -8.27 4.13 13.03
C GLU A 128 -7.83 4.78 11.71
N ILE A 129 -7.36 3.99 10.74
CA ILE A 129 -7.08 4.48 9.38
C ILE A 129 -8.37 4.44 8.55
N LEU A 130 -8.83 5.61 8.11
CA LEU A 130 -10.03 5.77 7.28
C LEU A 130 -9.73 5.71 5.77
N SER A 131 -8.53 6.15 5.38
CA SER A 131 -8.12 6.22 3.97
C SER A 131 -6.62 6.03 3.84
N ALA A 132 -6.21 5.37 2.76
CA ALA A 132 -4.81 5.17 2.38
C ALA A 132 -4.67 5.15 0.85
N PRO A 133 -3.46 5.34 0.30
CA PRO A 133 -3.21 5.17 -1.13
C PRO A 133 -3.55 3.75 -1.59
N ILE A 134 -3.87 3.58 -2.88
CA ILE A 134 -4.41 2.32 -3.41
C ILE A 134 -3.50 1.11 -3.14
N ASP A 135 -2.19 1.27 -3.25
CA ASP A 135 -1.20 0.20 -3.00
C ASP A 135 -1.13 -0.21 -1.51
N PHE A 136 -1.67 0.64 -0.63
CA PHE A 136 -1.76 0.49 0.82
C PHE A 136 -3.21 0.35 1.31
N ALA A 137 -4.16 0.03 0.43
CA ALA A 137 -5.58 -0.07 0.78
C ALA A 137 -5.87 -1.12 1.88
N HIS A 138 -4.98 -2.09 2.07
CA HIS A 138 -5.05 -3.09 3.15
C HIS A 138 -4.89 -2.48 4.56
N LEU A 139 -4.40 -1.25 4.67
CA LEU A 139 -4.30 -0.52 5.95
C LEU A 139 -5.66 0.07 6.39
N ILE A 140 -6.59 0.26 5.46
CA ILE A 140 -7.89 0.89 5.75
C ILE A 140 -8.68 0.00 6.71
N GLY A 141 -9.17 0.60 7.79
CA GLY A 141 -9.90 -0.07 8.86
C GLY A 141 -9.01 -0.73 9.92
N LEU A 142 -7.69 -0.66 9.80
CA LEU A 142 -6.80 -1.03 10.90
C LEU A 142 -6.98 -0.05 12.07
N LYS A 143 -6.95 -0.61 13.27
CA LYS A 143 -7.16 0.09 14.54
C LYS A 143 -6.09 -0.33 15.55
N VAL A 144 -5.57 0.65 16.28
CA VAL A 144 -4.82 0.44 17.53
C VAL A 144 -5.52 1.19 18.64
N ASP A 145 -5.57 0.57 19.82
CA ASP A 145 -6.12 1.17 21.01
C ASP A 145 -5.26 0.88 22.24
N SER A 146 -5.37 1.73 23.25
CA SER A 146 -4.66 1.56 24.51
C SER A 146 -5.38 2.31 25.61
N TYR A 147 -5.15 1.86 26.84
CA TYR A 147 -5.64 2.51 28.05
C TYR A 147 -4.43 2.92 28.90
N GLY A 148 -4.36 4.21 29.24
CA GLY A 148 -3.22 4.80 29.96
C GLY A 148 -3.66 5.84 30.97
#